data_AF-A0A9X1HIJ7-F1
#
_entry.id   AF-A0A9X1HIJ7-F1
#
_cell.length_a   1.000
_cell.length_b   1.000
_cell.length_c   1.000
_cell.angle_alpha   90.00
_cell.angle_beta   90.00
_cell.angle_gamma   90.00
#
_symmetry.space_group_name_H-M   'P 1'
#
loop_
_entity.id
_entity.type
_entity.pdbx_description
1 polymer ?
#
loop_
_entity_poly.entity_id
_entity_poly.type
_entity_poly.pdbx_seq_one_letter_code
_entity_poly.pdbx_strand_id
1 'polypeptide(L)'
;MNTKKIIISTILVLLMLGCDNFLSVNPQGELTQEAFPTTAADALQSTNGVYATLRSWNYHSGGFPILEFMSDDAHKGSNPNDGAGTQGPYENFTFTPTQDGLDRWWAGLYQGIRRANVVIEKVPAIEMNANLKTRYLGEARFLRGLYYFDLVRAFGGVPLVTAEPAQGYCCRNL
;
A
#
# COMPACT_ATOMS: atom_id res chain seq x y z
N MET A 1 -19.17 -16.01 -64.33
CA MET A 1 -18.72 -15.27 -63.13
C MET A 1 -18.39 -16.30 -62.04
N ASN A 2 -17.12 -16.42 -61.64
CA ASN A 2 -16.66 -17.54 -60.81
C ASN A 2 -17.12 -17.37 -59.35
N THR A 3 -18.27 -17.97 -59.03
CA THR A 3 -18.91 -17.98 -57.70
C THR A 3 -17.96 -18.37 -56.56
N LYS A 4 -16.99 -19.25 -56.82
CA LYS A 4 -15.92 -19.62 -55.87
C LYS A 4 -15.04 -18.44 -55.44
N LYS A 5 -14.73 -17.49 -56.35
CA LYS A 5 -13.91 -16.31 -56.03
C LYS A 5 -14.66 -15.29 -55.17
N ILE A 6 -15.98 -15.19 -55.36
CA ILE A 6 -16.84 -14.31 -54.56
C ILE A 6 -16.92 -14.82 -53.12
N ILE A 7 -17.12 -16.13 -52.92
CA ILE A 7 -17.20 -16.74 -51.59
C ILE A 7 -15.88 -16.56 -50.80
N ILE A 8 -14.74 -16.76 -51.44
CA ILE A 8 -13.42 -16.58 -50.80
C ILE A 8 -13.17 -15.11 -50.41
N SER A 9 -13.58 -14.17 -51.26
CA SER A 9 -13.45 -12.72 -50.97
C SER A 9 -14.33 -12.31 -49.78
N THR A 10 -15.55 -12.83 -49.67
CA THR A 10 -16.46 -12.50 -48.57
C THR A 10 -15.96 -13.07 -47.23
N ILE A 11 -15.42 -14.29 -47.22
CA ILE A 11 -14.84 -14.90 -46.01
C ILE A 11 -13.63 -14.11 -45.51
N LEU A 12 -12.80 -13.58 -46.42
CA LEU A 12 -11.61 -12.81 -46.05
C LEU A 12 -11.96 -11.45 -45.41
N VAL A 13 -13.07 -10.83 -45.82
CA VAL A 13 -13.56 -9.57 -45.24
C VAL A 13 -14.16 -9.79 -43.85
N LEU A 14 -14.83 -10.91 -43.59
CA LEU A 14 -15.35 -11.23 -42.25
C LEU A 14 -14.25 -11.48 -41.22
N LEU A 15 -13.08 -11.96 -41.64
CA LEU A 15 -11.93 -12.18 -40.74
C LEU A 15 -11.28 -10.88 -40.24
N MET A 16 -11.59 -9.72 -40.84
CA MET A 16 -11.08 -8.42 -40.40
C MET A 16 -12.02 -7.69 -39.42
N LEU A 17 -13.19 -8.25 -39.11
CA LEU A 17 -14.10 -7.72 -38.09
C LEU A 17 -13.76 -8.32 -36.71
N GLY A 18 -12.56 -8.05 -36.22
CA GLY A 18 -12.15 -8.36 -34.85
C GLY A 18 -12.74 -7.34 -33.86
N CYS A 19 -13.14 -7.79 -32.68
CA CYS A 19 -13.68 -6.93 -31.63
C CYS A 19 -12.54 -6.52 -30.67
N ASP A 20 -12.04 -5.29 -30.79
CA ASP A 20 -10.89 -4.82 -30.02
C ASP A 20 -11.16 -4.64 -28.50
N ASN A 21 -12.44 -4.51 -28.10
CA ASN A 21 -12.82 -4.13 -26.74
C ASN A 21 -13.40 -5.27 -25.88
N PHE A 22 -13.26 -6.53 -26.29
CA PHE A 22 -13.75 -7.67 -25.49
C PHE A 22 -12.83 -8.00 -24.30
N LEU A 23 -11.52 -7.71 -24.40
CA LEU A 23 -10.53 -8.03 -23.37
C LEU A 23 -10.18 -6.86 -22.43
N SER A 24 -10.67 -5.65 -22.69
CA SER A 24 -10.36 -4.44 -21.92
C SER A 24 -11.48 -4.09 -20.96
N VAL A 25 -11.71 -4.95 -19.96
CA VAL A 25 -12.63 -4.66 -18.87
C VAL A 25 -11.87 -3.90 -17.78
N ASN A 26 -12.19 -2.60 -17.61
CA ASN A 26 -11.67 -1.84 -16.49
C ASN A 26 -12.12 -2.50 -15.16
N PRO A 27 -11.22 -2.67 -14.18
CA PRO A 27 -11.58 -3.24 -12.89
C PRO A 27 -12.67 -2.38 -12.25
N GLN A 28 -13.80 -3.01 -11.95
CA GLN A 28 -14.94 -2.34 -11.32
C GLN A 28 -14.65 -2.18 -9.83
N GLY A 29 -14.69 -0.94 -9.33
CA GLY A 29 -14.48 -0.66 -7.91
C GLY A 29 -13.02 -0.52 -7.45
N GLU A 30 -12.05 -0.57 -8.37
CA GLU A 30 -10.64 -0.29 -8.08
C GLU A 30 -10.18 0.98 -8.80
N LEU A 31 -9.52 1.89 -8.07
CA LEU A 31 -8.78 2.99 -8.70
C LEU A 31 -7.47 2.42 -9.22
N THR A 32 -7.33 2.29 -10.53
CA THR A 32 -6.03 1.91 -11.13
C THR A 32 -5.04 3.07 -10.99
N GLN A 33 -3.74 2.76 -10.92
CA GLN A 33 -2.70 3.81 -10.90
C GLN A 33 -2.74 4.72 -12.14
N GLU A 34 -3.28 4.22 -13.26
CA GLU A 34 -3.49 4.98 -14.50
C GLU A 34 -4.63 5.99 -14.38
N ALA A 35 -5.68 5.66 -13.62
CA ALA A 35 -6.75 6.57 -13.25
C ALA A 35 -6.37 7.37 -11.99
N PHE A 36 -5.14 7.91 -11.96
CA PHE A 36 -4.67 8.65 -10.80
C PHE A 36 -5.67 9.78 -10.49
N PRO A 37 -6.18 9.88 -9.25
CA PRO A 37 -7.23 10.82 -8.89
C PRO A 37 -6.82 12.29 -9.20
N THR A 38 -7.57 12.98 -10.06
CA THR A 38 -7.21 14.29 -10.66
C THR A 38 -7.91 15.49 -10.03
N THR A 39 -8.84 15.27 -9.09
CA THR A 39 -9.68 16.32 -8.51
C THR A 39 -9.24 16.73 -7.09
N ALA A 40 -9.84 17.79 -6.55
CA ALA A 40 -9.60 18.17 -5.15
C ALA A 40 -10.17 17.15 -4.13
N ALA A 41 -11.27 16.48 -4.46
CA ALA A 41 -11.89 15.45 -3.62
C ALA A 41 -11.01 14.20 -3.54
N ASP A 42 -10.43 13.85 -4.67
CA ASP A 42 -9.40 12.86 -4.91
C ASP A 42 -8.13 13.07 -4.05
N ALA A 43 -7.63 14.31 -3.98
CA ALA A 43 -6.53 14.67 -3.08
C ALA A 43 -6.89 14.45 -1.60
N LEU A 44 -8.12 14.81 -1.20
CA LEU A 44 -8.62 14.57 0.15
C LEU A 44 -8.73 13.07 0.45
N GLN A 45 -9.32 12.27 -0.45
CA GLN A 45 -9.46 10.83 -0.28
C GLN A 45 -8.10 10.14 -0.19
N SER A 46 -7.14 10.54 -1.02
CA SER A 46 -5.77 10.02 -0.99
C SER A 46 -5.10 10.31 0.35
N THR A 47 -5.24 11.54 0.85
CA THR A 47 -4.70 11.96 2.16
C THR A 47 -5.36 11.19 3.31
N ASN A 48 -6.69 11.02 3.28
CA ASN A 48 -7.42 10.19 4.22
C ASN A 48 -6.97 8.72 4.16
N GLY A 49 -6.59 8.23 2.98
CA GLY A 49 -6.02 6.90 2.80
C GLY A 49 -4.71 6.71 3.57
N VAL A 50 -3.87 7.75 3.67
CA VAL A 50 -2.68 7.72 4.52
C VAL A 50 -3.09 7.56 5.99
N TYR A 51 -3.99 8.42 6.49
CA TYR A 51 -4.51 8.31 7.85
C TYR A 51 -5.18 6.96 8.15
N ALA A 52 -5.85 6.35 7.17
CA ALA A 52 -6.51 5.07 7.34
C ALA A 52 -5.52 3.95 7.72
N THR A 53 -4.23 4.07 7.37
CA THR A 53 -3.19 3.12 7.81
C THR A 53 -3.04 3.12 9.32
N LEU A 54 -3.19 4.26 10.00
CA LEU A 54 -3.11 4.33 11.46
C LEU A 54 -4.22 3.51 12.14
N ARG A 55 -5.38 3.38 11.49
CA ARG A 55 -6.49 2.57 12.03
C ARG A 55 -6.34 1.08 11.72
N SER A 56 -5.32 0.69 10.97
CA SER A 56 -5.09 -0.70 10.61
C SER A 56 -4.69 -1.49 11.85
N TRP A 57 -5.27 -2.67 12.01
CA TRP A 57 -4.84 -3.64 13.02
C TRP A 57 -3.32 -3.85 12.96
N ASN A 58 -2.77 -3.99 11.75
CA ASN A 58 -1.35 -4.23 11.53
C ASN A 58 -0.45 -3.11 12.05
N TYR A 59 -0.94 -1.86 12.12
CA TYR A 59 -0.16 -0.73 12.63
C TYR A 59 0.00 -0.81 14.16
N HIS A 60 -1.03 -1.25 14.88
CA HIS A 60 -1.02 -1.30 16.34
C HIS A 60 -0.58 -2.66 16.90
N SER A 61 -1.03 -3.76 16.30
CA SER A 61 -0.87 -5.09 16.90
C SER A 61 0.56 -5.58 16.92
N GLY A 62 1.33 -5.32 15.85
CA GLY A 62 2.67 -5.87 15.74
C GLY A 62 3.76 -5.00 16.36
N GLY A 63 3.50 -3.71 16.60
CA GLY A 63 4.40 -2.83 17.35
C GLY A 63 4.22 -2.89 18.86
N PHE A 64 3.03 -3.25 19.32
CA PHE A 64 2.68 -3.31 20.75
C PHE A 64 3.69 -4.08 21.62
N PRO A 65 4.20 -5.27 21.22
CA PRO A 65 5.21 -5.96 22.02
C PRO A 65 6.49 -5.15 22.25
N ILE A 66 7.03 -4.56 21.18
CA ILE A 66 8.28 -3.79 21.24
C ILE A 66 8.11 -2.48 22.01
N LEU A 67 6.93 -1.87 21.92
CA LEU A 67 6.67 -0.55 22.48
C LEU A 67 6.23 -0.59 23.96
N GLU A 68 5.86 -1.75 24.49
CA GLU A 68 5.28 -1.87 25.83
C GLU A 68 6.00 -2.93 26.68
N PHE A 69 5.64 -4.21 26.57
CA PHE A 69 6.04 -5.25 27.53
C PHE A 69 7.41 -5.90 27.24
N MET A 70 8.17 -5.36 26.28
CA MET A 70 9.62 -5.58 26.18
C MET A 70 10.42 -4.61 27.07
N SER A 71 9.73 -3.72 27.79
CA SER A 71 10.26 -2.97 28.93
C SER A 71 10.02 -3.73 30.25
N ASP A 72 10.51 -3.17 31.36
CA ASP A 72 10.30 -3.69 32.72
C ASP A 72 9.02 -3.17 33.41
N ASP A 73 8.22 -2.33 32.73
CA ASP A 73 7.00 -1.74 33.30
C ASP A 73 5.78 -2.68 33.28
N ALA A 74 5.78 -3.71 32.43
CA ALA A 74 4.64 -4.62 32.28
C ALA A 74 5.05 -6.04 31.87
N HIS A 75 4.28 -7.02 32.36
CA HIS A 75 4.33 -8.41 31.90
C HIS A 75 3.20 -8.72 30.91
N LYS A 76 3.45 -9.66 30.02
CA LYS A 76 2.46 -10.06 29.02
C LYS A 76 1.34 -10.90 29.64
N GLY A 77 0.11 -10.42 29.52
CA GLY A 77 -1.11 -11.22 29.65
C GLY A 77 -1.60 -11.45 31.08
N SER A 78 -2.80 -12.02 31.20
CA SER A 78 -3.46 -12.26 32.49
C SER A 78 -2.93 -13.47 33.26
N ASN A 79 -2.33 -14.43 32.55
CA ASN A 79 -1.78 -15.67 33.08
C ASN A 79 -0.68 -16.23 32.13
N PRO A 80 0.14 -17.19 32.57
CA PRO A 80 1.28 -17.69 31.78
C PRO A 80 0.93 -18.28 30.41
N ASN A 81 -0.30 -18.79 30.21
CA ASN A 81 -0.71 -19.40 28.93
C ASN A 81 -1.27 -18.38 27.92
N ASP A 82 -1.56 -17.16 28.37
CA ASP A 82 -2.16 -16.10 27.56
C ASP A 82 -1.15 -15.60 26.50
N GLY A 83 -1.39 -15.92 25.23
CA GLY A 83 -0.48 -15.55 24.13
C GLY A 83 0.91 -16.19 24.22
N ALA A 84 1.07 -17.34 24.91
CA ALA A 84 2.37 -17.96 25.17
C ALA A 84 3.19 -18.26 23.90
N GLY A 85 2.55 -18.65 22.80
CA GLY A 85 3.22 -18.93 21.52
C GLY A 85 3.47 -17.70 20.64
N THR A 86 2.72 -16.62 20.82
CA THR A 86 2.75 -15.44 19.95
C THR A 86 3.47 -14.29 20.61
N GLN A 87 3.02 -13.85 21.78
CA GLN A 87 3.61 -12.74 22.50
C GLN A 87 4.69 -13.17 23.51
N GLY A 88 4.61 -14.40 24.04
CA GLY A 88 5.57 -14.92 25.03
C GLY A 88 7.04 -14.86 24.64
N PRO A 89 7.41 -15.09 23.36
CA PRO A 89 8.80 -14.96 22.93
C PRO A 89 9.36 -13.53 22.95
N TYR A 90 8.51 -12.48 22.89
CA TYR A 90 8.99 -11.10 23.02
C TYR A 90 9.41 -10.78 24.45
N GLU A 91 8.62 -11.20 25.44
CA GLU A 91 8.91 -11.01 26.87
C GLU A 91 10.22 -11.69 27.29
N ASN A 92 10.50 -12.88 26.73
CA ASN A 92 11.72 -13.63 27.00
C ASN A 92 12.87 -13.31 26.04
N PHE A 93 12.71 -12.37 25.12
CA PHE A 93 13.70 -12.03 24.09
C PHE A 93 14.15 -13.24 23.23
N THR A 94 13.27 -14.21 23.02
CA THR A 94 13.49 -15.43 22.20
C THR A 94 12.71 -15.42 20.88
N PHE A 95 12.13 -14.28 20.51
CA PHE A 95 11.37 -14.12 19.27
C PHE A 95 12.23 -14.32 18.02
N THR A 96 11.56 -14.79 16.96
CA THR A 96 12.16 -14.97 15.63
C THR A 96 11.78 -13.81 14.70
N PRO A 97 12.45 -13.63 13.55
CA PRO A 97 12.09 -12.57 12.59
C PRO A 97 10.65 -12.66 12.07
N THR A 98 10.02 -13.83 12.12
CA THR A 98 8.64 -14.08 11.70
C THR A 98 7.69 -14.24 12.90
N GLN A 99 8.11 -13.79 14.09
CA GLN A 99 7.28 -13.87 15.27
C GLN A 99 6.00 -13.07 15.05
N ASP A 100 4.87 -13.66 15.45
CA ASP A 100 3.54 -13.16 15.13
C ASP A 100 3.41 -11.65 15.42
N GLY A 101 3.21 -10.88 14.34
CA GLY A 101 3.03 -9.42 14.39
C GLY A 101 4.12 -8.61 13.68
N LEU A 102 5.40 -9.02 13.71
CA LEU A 102 6.50 -8.21 13.18
C LEU A 102 6.42 -8.00 11.67
N ASP A 103 6.15 -9.08 10.93
CA ASP A 103 5.99 -9.09 9.47
C ASP A 103 4.82 -8.21 9.04
N ARG A 104 3.67 -8.34 9.72
CA ARG A 104 2.47 -7.54 9.47
C ARG A 104 2.69 -6.07 9.78
N TRP A 105 3.41 -5.76 10.86
CA TRP A 105 3.71 -4.39 11.23
C TRP A 105 4.64 -3.72 10.22
N TRP A 106 5.72 -4.40 9.83
CA TRP A 106 6.60 -3.98 8.75
C TRP A 106 5.80 -3.66 7.48
N ALA A 107 4.96 -4.61 7.05
CA ALA A 107 4.12 -4.43 5.86
C ALA A 107 3.14 -3.25 6.00
N GLY A 108 2.51 -3.09 7.17
CA GLY A 108 1.58 -1.99 7.46
C GLY A 108 2.26 -0.61 7.42
N LEU A 109 3.45 -0.49 7.99
CA LEU A 109 4.23 0.74 7.98
C LEU A 109 4.66 1.13 6.56
N TYR A 110 5.18 0.16 5.78
CA TYR A 110 5.52 0.40 4.38
C TYR A 110 4.31 0.67 3.49
N GLN A 111 3.14 0.11 3.79
CA GLN A 111 1.89 0.48 3.13
C GLN A 111 1.53 1.94 3.39
N GLY A 112 1.70 2.43 4.63
CA GLY A 112 1.52 3.84 4.98
C GLY A 112 2.49 4.75 4.23
N ILE A 113 3.77 4.38 4.18
CA ILE A 113 4.81 5.11 3.44
C ILE A 113 4.45 5.22 1.96
N ARG A 114 4.03 4.12 1.34
CA ARG A 114 3.59 4.09 -0.06
C ARG A 114 2.42 5.06 -0.29
N ARG A 115 1.36 4.98 0.53
CA ARG A 115 0.22 5.90 0.42
C ARG A 115 0.63 7.36 0.58
N ALA A 116 1.57 7.66 1.47
CA ALA A 116 2.09 9.01 1.64
C ALA A 116 2.89 9.49 0.42
N ASN A 117 3.71 8.62 -0.19
CA ASN A 117 4.46 8.94 -1.42
C ASN A 117 3.52 9.29 -2.56
N VAL A 118 2.43 8.53 -2.73
CA VAL A 118 1.37 8.84 -3.69
C VAL A 118 0.85 10.28 -3.54
N VAL A 119 0.50 10.70 -2.32
CA VAL A 119 0.02 12.07 -2.06
C VAL A 119 1.10 13.10 -2.40
N ILE A 120 2.33 12.86 -1.96
CA ILE A 120 3.48 13.77 -2.15
C ILE A 120 3.81 13.98 -3.62
N GLU A 121 3.73 12.92 -4.43
CA GLU A 121 4.08 12.97 -5.85
C GLU A 121 2.98 13.55 -6.72
N LYS A 122 1.72 13.25 -6.41
CA LYS A 122 0.65 13.41 -7.39
C LYS A 122 -0.28 14.59 -7.09
N VAL A 123 -0.53 14.89 -5.81
CA VAL A 123 -1.34 16.06 -5.42
C VAL A 123 -0.77 17.40 -5.89
N PRO A 124 0.56 17.61 -6.07
CA PRO A 124 1.07 18.86 -6.61
C PRO A 124 0.48 19.24 -7.99
N ALA A 125 0.18 18.25 -8.84
CA ALA A 125 -0.34 18.44 -10.19
C ALA A 125 -1.85 18.75 -10.25
N ILE A 126 -2.59 18.59 -9.15
CA ILE A 126 -4.04 18.80 -9.09
C ILE A 126 -4.35 20.30 -8.97
N GLU A 127 -5.26 20.81 -9.81
CA GLU A 127 -5.79 22.16 -9.65
C GLU A 127 -6.79 22.23 -8.49
N MET A 128 -6.42 22.93 -7.43
CA MET A 128 -7.21 23.04 -6.19
C MET A 128 -6.76 24.23 -5.35
N ASN A 129 -7.46 24.50 -4.25
CA ASN A 129 -7.07 25.54 -3.29
C ASN A 129 -5.63 25.33 -2.77
N ALA A 130 -4.80 26.38 -2.86
CA ALA A 130 -3.37 26.31 -2.50
C ALA A 130 -3.12 25.99 -1.02
N ASN A 131 -3.96 26.50 -0.10
CA ASN A 131 -3.82 26.21 1.32
C ASN A 131 -4.12 24.75 1.61
N LEU A 132 -5.17 24.20 1.00
CA LEU A 132 -5.49 22.77 1.12
C LEU A 132 -4.40 21.88 0.54
N LYS A 133 -3.86 22.23 -0.64
CA LYS A 133 -2.74 21.51 -1.25
C LYS A 133 -1.54 21.47 -0.32
N THR A 134 -1.11 22.63 0.19
CA THR A 134 0.01 22.72 1.14
C THR A 134 -0.25 21.89 2.40
N ARG A 135 -1.48 21.93 2.92
CA ARG A 135 -1.88 21.16 4.10
C ARG A 135 -1.74 19.66 3.85
N TYR A 136 -2.32 19.13 2.77
CA TYR A 136 -2.25 17.71 2.42
C TYR A 136 -0.82 17.21 2.21
N LEU A 137 0.04 18.00 1.57
CA LEU A 137 1.45 17.66 1.44
C LEU A 137 2.19 17.65 2.79
N GLY A 138 1.85 18.55 3.70
CA GLY A 138 2.38 18.57 5.07
C GLY A 138 1.94 17.34 5.87
N GLU A 139 0.65 17.03 5.85
CA GLU A 139 0.05 15.86 6.50
C GLU A 139 0.73 14.56 6.01
N ALA A 140 0.87 14.39 4.69
CA ALA A 140 1.51 13.21 4.11
C ALA A 140 3.00 13.08 4.49
N ARG A 141 3.76 14.19 4.49
CA ARG A 141 5.17 14.18 4.91
C ARG A 141 5.32 13.82 6.39
N PHE A 142 4.47 14.38 7.24
CA PHE A 142 4.45 14.06 8.67
C PHE A 142 4.17 12.58 8.89
N LEU A 143 3.10 12.05 8.29
CA LEU A 143 2.73 10.63 8.44
C LEU A 143 3.80 9.69 7.87
N ARG A 144 4.42 10.03 6.72
CA ARG A 144 5.57 9.26 6.20
C ARG A 144 6.71 9.21 7.21
N GLY A 145 7.02 10.36 7.84
CA GLY A 145 8.03 10.45 8.89
C GLY A 145 7.67 9.60 10.12
N LEU A 146 6.41 9.62 10.54
CA LEU A 146 5.92 8.79 11.65
C LEU A 146 6.08 7.29 11.36
N TYR A 147 5.68 6.83 10.17
CA TYR A 147 5.85 5.42 9.79
C TYR A 147 7.31 4.99 9.74
N TYR A 148 8.20 5.86 9.23
CA TYR A 148 9.64 5.61 9.29
C TYR A 148 10.18 5.61 10.71
N PHE A 149 9.72 6.51 11.56
CA PHE A 149 10.13 6.57 12.96
C PHE A 149 9.80 5.27 13.69
N ASP A 150 8.61 4.72 13.48
CA ASP A 150 8.20 3.44 14.05
C ASP A 150 9.07 2.27 13.55
N LEU A 151 9.36 2.23 12.25
CA LEU A 151 10.28 1.25 11.67
C LEU A 151 11.67 1.34 12.31
N VAL A 152 12.23 2.54 12.43
CA VAL A 152 13.60 2.72 12.94
C VAL A 152 13.71 2.36 14.42
N ARG A 153 12.67 2.64 15.22
CA ARG A 153 12.63 2.24 16.63
C ARG A 153 12.73 0.73 16.83
N ALA A 154 12.17 -0.05 15.91
CA ALA A 154 12.12 -1.51 16.00
C ALA A 154 13.28 -2.21 15.28
N PHE A 155 13.69 -1.70 14.11
CA PHE A 155 14.59 -2.39 13.18
C PHE A 155 15.91 -1.66 12.94
N GLY A 156 16.08 -0.43 13.45
CA GLY A 156 17.23 0.41 13.14
C GLY A 156 17.21 0.92 11.70
N GLY A 157 18.31 0.73 10.96
CA GLY A 157 18.41 1.18 9.58
C GLY A 157 17.47 0.40 8.65
N VAL A 158 16.53 1.09 7.99
CA VAL A 158 15.56 0.49 7.07
C VAL A 158 15.64 1.09 5.66
N PRO A 159 15.20 0.37 4.61
CA PRO A 159 15.15 0.90 3.26
C PRO A 159 14.34 2.21 3.15
N LEU A 160 14.99 3.25 2.64
CA LEU A 160 14.37 4.55 2.40
C LEU A 160 13.71 4.58 1.01
N VAL A 161 12.39 4.72 1.00
CA VAL A 161 11.50 4.70 -0.16
C VAL A 161 10.72 6.01 -0.15
N THR A 162 11.25 7.02 -0.85
CA THR A 162 10.66 8.36 -0.90
C THR A 162 9.85 8.63 -2.17
N ALA A 163 9.79 7.66 -3.06
CA ALA A 163 9.09 7.72 -4.34
C ALA A 163 8.28 6.43 -4.57
N GLU A 164 7.22 6.52 -5.36
CA GLU A 164 6.54 5.33 -5.88
C GLU A 164 7.50 4.56 -6.79
N PRO A 165 7.64 3.23 -6.62
CA PRO A 165 8.42 2.43 -7.54
C PRO A 165 7.79 2.54 -8.94
N ALA A 166 8.61 2.85 -9.94
CA ALA A 166 8.15 2.92 -11.32
C ALA A 166 7.41 1.62 -11.70
N GLN A 167 6.30 1.76 -12.42
CA GLN A 167 5.45 0.64 -12.81
C GLN A 167 6.26 -0.34 -13.66
N GLY A 168 6.69 -1.44 -13.04
CA GLY A 168 7.64 -2.40 -13.62
C GLY A 168 8.49 -3.16 -12.61
N TYR A 169 8.66 -2.65 -11.38
CA TYR A 169 9.44 -3.32 -10.34
C TYR A 169 8.64 -4.32 -9.47
N CYS A 170 7.30 -4.37 -9.60
CA CYS A 170 6.45 -5.25 -8.78
C CYS A 170 6.68 -6.76 -9.03
N CYS A 171 7.38 -7.13 -10.12
CA CYS A 171 7.57 -8.53 -10.50
C CYS A 171 9.02 -8.91 -10.87
N ARG A 172 10.02 -8.09 -10.49
CA ARG A 172 11.44 -8.46 -10.69
C ARG A 172 12.13 -8.61 -9.35
N ASN A 173 12.13 -9.85 -8.88
CA ASN A 173 13.03 -10.44 -7.88
C ASN A 173 12.81 -9.96 -6.43
N LEU A 174 11.87 -10.63 -5.77
CA LEU A 174 12.18 -11.35 -4.54
C LEU A 174 12.19 -12.85 -4.87
#